data_AF-A0A7J3KJL5-F1
#
_entry.id   AF-A0A7J3KJL5-F1
#
_cell.length_a   1.000
_cell.length_b   1.000
_cell.length_c   1.000
_cell.angle_alpha   90.00
_cell.angle_beta   90.00
_cell.angle_gamma   90.00
#
_symmetry.space_group_name_H-M   'P 1'
#
loop_
_entity.id
_entity.type
_entity.pdbx_description
1 polymer ?
#
loop_
_entity_poly.entity_id
_entity_poly.type
_entity_poly.pdbx_seq_one_letter_code
_entity_poly.pdbx_strand_id
1 'polypeptide(L)' 'VVVLKNGSEYRGKMVKCDGHMNILLEGATECREDQPIANYGNVLLRGNNILYIILDALKR' A
#
# COMPACT_ATOMS: atom_id res chain seq x y z
N VAL A 1 -0.83 1.81 -5.48
CA VAL A 1 0.39 1.46 -4.72
C VAL A 1 0.50 2.40 -3.53
N VAL A 2 0.88 1.91 -2.36
CA VAL A 2 1.12 2.74 -1.16
C VAL A 2 2.60 2.68 -0.83
N VAL A 3 3.25 3.84 -0.74
CA VAL A 3 4.70 3.92 -0.44
C VAL A 3 4.89 4.46 0.96
N LEU A 4 5.70 3.76 1.76
CA LEU A 4 6.01 4.12 3.13
C LEU A 4 7.27 4.98 3.23
N LYS A 5 7.41 5.70 4.34
CA LYS A 5 8.57 6.58 4.61
C LYS A 5 9.92 5.86 4.66
N ASN A 6 9.93 4.54 4.88
CA ASN A 6 11.13 3.72 4.88
C ASN A 6 11.52 3.21 3.47
N GLY A 7 10.78 3.57 2.42
CA GLY A 7 11.00 3.11 1.06
C GLY A 7 10.35 1.77 0.70
N SER A 8 9.64 1.10 1.63
CA SER A 8 8.84 -0.07 1.29
C SER A 8 7.61 0.33 0.47
N GLU A 9 7.30 -0.47 -0.54
CA GLU A 9 6.09 -0.32 -1.35
C GLU A 9 5.11 -1.46 -1.07
N TYR A 10 3.83 -1.13 -0.95
CA TYR A 10 2.77 -2.11 -0.83
C TYR A 10 1.83 -1.99 -2.03
N ARG A 11 1.69 -3.10 -2.75
CA ARG A 11 0.83 -3.23 -3.93
C ARG A 11 -0.34 -4.11 -3.58
N GLY A 12 -1.54 -3.56 -3.62
CA GLY A 12 -2.78 -4.28 -3.28
C GLY A 12 -4.00 -3.43 -3.55
N LYS A 13 -5.19 -4.02 -3.36
CA LYS A 13 -6.47 -3.33 -3.49
C LYS A 13 -6.78 -2.62 -2.18
N MET A 14 -6.87 -1.29 -2.21
CA MET A 14 -7.37 -0.54 -1.07
C MET A 14 -8.86 -0.81 -0.88
N VAL A 15 -9.24 -1.29 0.31
CA VAL A 15 -10.64 -1.59 0.64
C VAL A 15 -11.22 -0.70 1.74
N LYS A 16 -10.36 -0.13 2.60
CA LYS A 16 -10.74 0.89 3.59
C LYS A 16 -9.62 1.91 3.77
N CYS A 17 -10.03 3.14 4.06
CA CYS A 17 -9.18 4.24 4.50
C CYS A 17 -9.95 5.05 5.54
N ASP A 18 -9.31 5.43 6.65
CA ASP A 18 -9.91 6.28 7.68
C ASP A 18 -9.39 7.73 7.63
N GLY A 19 -9.91 8.61 8.50
CA GLY A 19 -9.49 10.01 8.59
C GLY A 19 -8.05 10.24 9.05
N HIS A 20 -7.36 9.20 9.53
CA HIS A 20 -5.94 9.23 9.88
C HIS A 20 -5.06 8.60 8.80
N MET A 21 -5.64 8.25 7.65
CA MET A 21 -5.01 7.56 6.53
C MET A 21 -4.50 6.16 6.87
N ASN A 22 -5.05 5.50 7.90
CA ASN A 22 -4.81 4.06 8.04
C ASN A 22 -5.53 3.34 6.91
N ILE A 23 -4.82 2.44 6.22
CA ILE A 23 -5.30 1.82 4.99
C ILE A 23 -5.30 0.30 5.15
N LEU A 24 -6.45 -0.31 4.85
CA LEU A 24 -6.55 -1.76 4.68
C LEU A 24 -6.37 -2.09 3.20
N LEU A 25 -5.33 -2.88 2.90
CA LEU A 25 -5.08 -3.47 1.60
C LEU A 25 -5.46 -4.96 1.60
N GLU A 26 -6.14 -5.41 0.56
CA GLU A 26 -6.34 -6.83 0.25
C GLU A 26 -5.43 -7.25 -0.91
N GLY A 27 -4.97 -8.51 -0.89
CA GLY A 27 -4.02 -9.05 -1.87
C GLY A 27 -2.70 -8.27 -1.92
N ALA A 28 -2.21 -7.83 -0.76
CA ALA A 28 -1.03 -7.00 -0.62
C ALA A 28 0.27 -7.78 -0.80
N THR A 29 1.13 -7.29 -1.68
CA THR A 29 2.52 -7.70 -1.85
C THR A 29 3.43 -6.54 -1.44
N GLU A 30 4.43 -6.83 -0.63
CA GLU A 30 5.51 -5.88 -0.34
C GLU A 30 6.58 -5.98 -1.42
N CYS A 31 6.96 -4.81 -1.94
CA CYS A 31 8.02 -4.64 -2.92
C CYS A 31 9.08 -3.67 -2.37
N ARG A 32 10.34 -3.90 -2.74
CA ARG A 32 11.44 -2.96 -2.53
C ARG A 32 12.24 -2.90 -3.81
N GLU A 33 12.49 -1.69 -4.31
CA GLU A 33 13.21 -1.49 -5.59
C GLU A 33 12.61 -2.32 -6.73
N ASP A 34 11.27 -2.30 -6.85
CA ASP A 34 10.48 -3.11 -7.79
C ASP A 34 10.56 -4.64 -7.62
N GLN A 35 11.30 -5.16 -6.65
CA GLN A 35 11.37 -6.60 -6.37
C GLN A 35 10.35 -7.01 -5.30
N PRO A 36 9.47 -8.01 -5.56
CA PRO A 36 8.56 -8.53 -4.56
C PRO A 36 9.35 -9.28 -3.47
N ILE A 37 9.17 -8.86 -2.21
CA ILE A 37 9.80 -9.47 -1.03
C ILE A 37 8.87 -10.53 -0.43
N ALA A 38 7.60 -10.18 -0.26
CA ALA A 38 6.63 -11.02 0.46
C ALA A 38 5.18 -10.75 0.03
N ASN A 39 4.36 -11.80 0.08
CA ASN A 39 2.91 -11.72 -0.10
C ASN A 39 2.24 -11.85 1.27
N TYR A 40 1.49 -10.82 1.67
CA TYR A 40 0.86 -10.77 3.00
C TYR A 40 -0.66 -10.97 2.96
N GLY A 41 -1.29 -10.92 1.79
CA GLY A 41 -2.75 -11.01 1.69
C GLY A 41 -3.41 -9.75 2.24
N ASN A 42 -3.85 -9.75 3.49
CA ASN A 42 -4.50 -8.58 4.10
C ASN A 42 -3.52 -7.79 4.98
N VAL A 43 -3.32 -6.52 4.68
CA VAL A 43 -2.35 -5.65 5.39
C VAL A 43 -3.03 -4.37 5.85
N LEU A 44 -2.85 -4.03 7.13
CA LEU A 44 -3.20 -2.73 7.68
C LEU A 44 -1.95 -1.85 7.74
N LEU A 45 -1.94 -0.78 6.96
CA LEU A 45 -0.89 0.24 6.96
C LEU A 45 -1.26 1.40 7.87
N ARG A 46 -0.31 1.84 8.70
CA ARG A 46 -0.51 2.98 9.62
C ARG A 46 -0.30 4.30 8.86
N GLY A 47 -1.27 5.21 8.92
CA GLY A 47 -1.30 6.40 8.07
C GLY A 47 -0.13 7.38 8.28
N ASN A 48 0.39 7.50 9.51
CA ASN A 48 1.56 8.35 9.77
C ASN A 48 2.87 7.82 9.13
N ASN A 49 2.90 6.55 8.70
CA ASN A 49 4.04 5.93 8.03
C ASN A 49 3.94 6.01 6.50
N ILE A 50 2.80 6.45 5.96
CA ILE A 50 2.59 6.61 4.52
C ILE A 50 3.33 7.88 4.07
N LEU A 51 4.03 7.76 2.94
CA LEU A 51 4.70 8.86 2.27
C LEU A 51 3.84 9.41 1.13
N TYR A 52 3.39 8.55 0.22
CA TYR A 52 2.44 8.91 -0.85
C TYR A 52 1.67 7.68 -1.34
N ILE A 53 0.59 7.94 -2.08
CA ILE A 53 -0.26 6.92 -2.70
C ILE A 53 -0.28 7.16 -4.21
N ILE A 54 0.04 6.13 -4.98
CA ILE A 54 -0.14 6.14 -6.43
C ILE A 54 -1.50 5.52 -6.74
N LEU A 55 -2.38 6.33 -7.31
CA LEU A 55 -3.67 5.89 -7.83
C LEU A 55 -3.48 5.39 -9.25
N ASP A 56 -4.05 4.22 -9.53
CA ASP A 56 -4.16 3.73 -10.90
C ASP A 56 -5.34 4.45 -11.57
N ALA A 57 -5.03 5.50 -12.32
CA ALA A 57 -6.03 6.32 -13.01
C ALA A 57 -6.51 5.68 -14.34
N LEU A 58 -6.02 4.49 -14.69
CA LEU A 58 -6.29 3.83 -15.96
C LEU A 58 -7.14 2.57 -15.76
N LYS A 59 -8.39 2.76 -15.36
CA LYS A 59 -9.46 1.77 -15.62
C LYS A 59 -10.65 2.50 -16.21
N ARG A 60 -10.69 2.56 -17.55
CA ARG A 60 -11.90 2.84 -18.32
C ARG A 60 -12.76 1.59 -18.39
#